data_AF-A0A1U6GTN7-F1
#
_entry.id   AF-A0A1U6GTN7-F1
#
_cell.length_a   1.000
_cell.length_b   1.000
_cell.length_c   1.000
_cell.angle_alpha   90.00
_cell.angle_beta   90.00
_cell.angle_gamma   90.00
#
_symmetry.space_group_name_H-M   'P 1'
#
loop_
_entity.id
_entity.type
_entity.pdbx_description
1 polymer ?
#
loop_
_entity_poly.entity_id
_entity_poly.type
_entity_poly.pdbx_seq_one_letter_code
_entity_poly.pdbx_strand_id
1 'polypeptide(L)'
;MADTQVQTPDGVATADAAILAAWEMRKAAYAAIDAMPEAKRSESGRLSPDEKLLWAGIEHAENLIAGTTATGAEAIEAKLWTGLYHTIGSPELHGGQALLRGDLEALDAMGDALDMHVRSILSAIRSLWDMGGRNGH
;
A
#
# COMPACT_ATOMS: atom_id res chain seq x y z
N MET A 1 43.15 2.08 4.46
CA MET A 1 42.16 2.54 5.45
C MET A 1 40.93 2.91 4.66
N ALA A 2 39.85 2.15 4.80
CA ALA A 2 38.62 2.41 4.06
C ALA A 2 37.84 3.52 4.78
N ASP A 3 37.61 4.62 4.07
CA ASP A 3 36.73 5.69 4.52
C ASP A 3 35.34 5.11 4.71
N THR A 4 34.93 5.00 5.97
CA THR A 4 33.54 4.75 6.32
C THR A 4 32.79 6.05 6.06
N GLN A 5 32.18 6.17 4.88
CA GLN A 5 31.19 7.20 4.64
C GLN A 5 30.00 6.93 5.57
N VAL A 6 29.93 7.69 6.66
CA VAL A 6 28.71 7.85 7.45
C VAL A 6 27.72 8.59 6.55
N GLN A 7 26.83 7.86 5.89
CA GLN A 7 25.65 8.46 5.30
C GLN A 7 24.86 9.13 6.43
N THR A 8 24.61 10.42 6.29
CA THR A 8 23.76 11.18 7.21
C THR A 8 22.35 10.57 7.27
N PRO A 9 21.70 10.56 8.44
CA PRO A 9 20.35 10.00 8.63
C PRO A 9 19.26 10.72 7.83
N ASP A 10 19.53 11.92 7.31
CA ASP A 10 18.58 12.74 6.55
C ASP A 10 18.06 12.04 5.29
N GLY A 11 18.89 11.23 4.60
CA GLY A 11 18.47 10.49 3.41
C GLY A 11 17.49 9.35 3.71
N VAL A 12 17.51 8.84 4.94
CA VAL A 12 16.68 7.71 5.37
C VAL A 12 15.33 8.20 5.86
N ALA A 13 15.32 9.23 6.73
CA ALA A 13 14.09 9.85 7.20
C ALA A 13 13.27 10.47 6.05
N THR A 14 13.94 10.99 5.02
CA THR A 14 13.27 11.53 3.83
C THR A 14 12.71 10.43 2.92
N ALA A 15 13.37 9.28 2.82
CA ALA A 15 12.86 8.14 2.06
C ALA A 15 11.59 7.55 2.69
N ASP A 16 11.61 7.29 4.00
CA ASP A 16 10.44 6.79 4.72
C ASP A 16 9.28 7.80 4.67
N ALA A 17 9.57 9.10 4.85
CA ALA A 17 8.55 10.15 4.71
C ALA A 17 7.95 10.21 3.30
N ALA A 18 8.75 10.01 2.25
CA ALA A 18 8.26 9.98 0.87
C ALA A 18 7.35 8.78 0.62
N ILE A 19 7.68 7.60 1.16
CA ILE A 19 6.84 6.41 1.08
C ILE A 19 5.50 6.64 1.78
N LEU A 20 5.52 7.22 2.98
CA LEU A 20 4.29 7.50 3.74
C LEU A 20 3.43 8.56 3.04
N ALA A 21 4.03 9.60 2.47
CA ALA A 21 3.30 10.57 1.68
C ALA A 21 2.65 9.94 0.43
N ALA A 22 3.38 9.07 -0.28
CA ALA A 22 2.83 8.32 -1.41
C ALA A 22 1.72 7.37 -0.99
N TRP A 23 1.84 6.73 0.18
CA TRP A 23 0.79 5.90 0.73
C TRP A 23 -0.51 6.70 0.97
N GLU A 24 -0.42 7.88 1.58
CA GLU A 24 -1.60 8.74 1.78
C GLU A 24 -2.21 9.20 0.44
N MET A 25 -1.38 9.55 -0.55
CA MET A 25 -1.84 9.89 -1.90
C MET A 25 -2.61 8.73 -2.55
N ARG A 26 -2.08 7.52 -2.45
CA ARG A 26 -2.73 6.30 -2.96
C ARG A 26 -4.10 6.10 -2.32
N LYS A 27 -4.18 6.15 -0.98
CA LYS A 27 -5.46 5.98 -0.25
C LYS A 27 -6.49 7.03 -0.67
N ALA A 28 -6.07 8.29 -0.77
CA ALA A 28 -6.96 9.38 -1.16
C ALA A 28 -7.51 9.19 -2.59
N ALA A 29 -6.67 8.73 -3.52
CA ALA A 29 -7.09 8.47 -4.89
C ALA A 29 -8.09 7.31 -4.99
N TYR A 30 -7.86 6.19 -4.29
CA TYR A 30 -8.82 5.09 -4.23
C TYR A 30 -10.15 5.51 -3.59
N ALA A 31 -10.11 6.28 -2.49
CA ALA A 31 -11.32 6.82 -1.88
C ALA A 31 -12.09 7.77 -2.83
N ALA A 32 -11.38 8.54 -3.66
CA ALA A 32 -11.99 9.42 -4.65
C ALA A 32 -12.63 8.65 -5.81
N ILE A 33 -12.02 7.54 -6.26
CA ILE A 33 -12.62 6.63 -7.26
C ILE A 33 -13.90 6.01 -6.70
N ASP A 34 -13.86 5.51 -5.45
CA ASP A 34 -15.01 4.90 -4.79
C ASP A 34 -16.16 5.90 -4.61
N ALA A 35 -15.87 7.14 -4.20
CA ALA A 35 -16.87 8.20 -4.04
C ALA A 35 -17.35 8.82 -5.37
N MET A 36 -16.78 8.43 -6.52
CA MET A 36 -17.12 9.02 -7.81
C MET A 36 -18.56 8.67 -8.21
N PRO A 37 -19.41 9.66 -8.57
CA PRO A 37 -20.76 9.39 -9.06
C PRO A 37 -20.72 8.49 -10.28
N GLU A 38 -21.68 7.57 -10.42
CA GLU A 38 -21.70 6.61 -11.53
C GLU A 38 -21.68 7.28 -12.91
N ALA A 39 -22.36 8.42 -13.06
CA ALA A 39 -22.33 9.23 -14.28
C ALA A 39 -20.95 9.82 -14.64
N LYS A 40 -19.99 9.78 -13.71
CA LYS A 40 -18.58 10.19 -13.91
C LYS A 40 -17.62 9.01 -13.96
N ARG A 41 -18.09 7.78 -13.65
CA ARG A 41 -17.30 6.55 -13.77
C ARG A 41 -17.19 6.14 -15.24
N SER A 42 -16.23 5.27 -15.51
CA SER A 42 -15.98 4.71 -16.84
C SER A 42 -17.26 4.15 -17.47
N GLU A 43 -17.55 4.57 -18.70
CA GLU A 43 -18.65 4.00 -19.49
C GLU A 43 -18.06 3.12 -20.59
N SER A 44 -18.62 1.92 -20.80
CA SER A 44 -18.23 1.00 -21.87
C SER A 44 -16.72 0.70 -21.93
N GLY A 45 -16.08 0.52 -20.77
CA GLY A 45 -14.66 0.16 -20.68
C GLY A 45 -13.68 1.30 -20.97
N ARG A 46 -14.12 2.56 -21.01
CA ARG A 46 -13.23 3.73 -21.13
C ARG A 46 -13.30 4.60 -19.88
N LEU A 47 -12.15 4.72 -19.20
CA LEU A 47 -11.98 5.62 -18.05
C LEU A 47 -12.32 7.06 -18.43
N SER A 48 -13.05 7.76 -17.56
CA SER A 48 -13.30 9.20 -17.71
C SER A 48 -11.99 9.99 -17.50
N PRO A 49 -11.89 11.26 -17.95
CA PRO A 49 -10.69 12.08 -17.72
C PRO A 49 -10.32 12.20 -16.23
N ASP A 50 -11.31 12.40 -15.37
CA ASP A 50 -11.12 12.49 -13.91
C ASP A 50 -10.59 11.15 -13.35
N GLU A 51 -11.17 10.04 -13.80
CA GLU A 51 -10.74 8.71 -13.37
C GLU A 51 -9.32 8.36 -13.84
N LYS A 52 -8.94 8.76 -15.06
CA LYS A 52 -7.57 8.61 -15.57
C LYS A 52 -6.55 9.37 -14.73
N LEU A 53 -6.89 10.58 -14.29
CA LEU A 53 -6.01 11.37 -13.42
C LEU A 53 -5.80 10.69 -12.06
N LEU A 54 -6.86 10.11 -11.49
CA LEU A 54 -6.78 9.36 -10.25
C LEU A 54 -5.93 8.09 -10.40
N TRP A 55 -6.13 7.31 -11.47
CA TRP A 55 -5.31 6.14 -11.75
C TRP A 55 -3.84 6.48 -12.02
N ALA A 56 -3.54 7.57 -12.73
CA ALA A 56 -2.18 8.04 -12.91
C ALA A 56 -1.53 8.46 -11.56
N GLY A 57 -2.32 9.04 -10.65
CA GLY A 57 -1.89 9.34 -9.29
C GLY A 57 -1.57 8.09 -8.48
N ILE A 58 -2.41 7.05 -8.58
CA ILE A 58 -2.18 5.74 -7.95
C ILE A 58 -0.89 5.13 -8.51
N GLU A 59 -0.74 5.06 -9.83
CA GLU A 59 0.45 4.49 -10.48
C GLU A 59 1.73 5.24 -10.05
N HIS A 60 1.68 6.57 -10.00
CA HIS A 60 2.82 7.36 -9.52
C HIS A 60 3.18 7.05 -8.06
N ALA A 61 2.19 7.00 -7.18
CA ALA A 61 2.39 6.67 -5.78
C ALA A 61 2.93 5.25 -5.58
N GLU A 62 2.37 4.27 -6.28
CA GLU A 62 2.80 2.87 -6.20
C GLU A 62 4.22 2.67 -6.72
N ASN A 63 4.59 3.34 -7.82
CA ASN A 63 5.97 3.33 -8.32
C ASN A 63 6.96 3.94 -7.32
N LEU A 64 6.57 5.03 -6.64
CA LEU A 64 7.41 5.63 -5.60
C LEU A 64 7.58 4.66 -4.42
N ILE A 65 6.48 4.09 -3.93
CA ILE A 65 6.50 3.12 -2.83
C ILE A 65 7.35 1.92 -3.21
N ALA A 66 7.19 1.36 -4.40
CA ALA A 66 7.93 0.18 -4.86
C ALA A 66 9.44 0.48 -5.02
N GLY A 67 9.77 1.61 -5.66
CA GLY A 67 11.15 2.00 -6.00
C GLY A 67 11.98 2.59 -4.86
N THR A 68 11.35 2.98 -3.75
CA THR A 68 12.05 3.59 -2.60
C THR A 68 12.36 2.56 -1.52
N THR A 69 13.58 2.55 -0.99
CA THR A 69 13.97 1.67 0.13
C THR A 69 13.43 2.22 1.44
N ALA A 70 12.56 1.44 2.11
CA ALA A 70 12.09 1.76 3.45
C ALA A 70 13.05 1.23 4.51
N THR A 71 13.17 1.93 5.63
CA THR A 71 13.90 1.46 6.81
C THR A 71 13.06 1.52 8.08
N GLY A 72 12.09 2.43 8.13
CA GLY A 72 11.13 2.57 9.21
C GLY A 72 10.00 1.56 9.09
N ALA A 73 9.56 1.01 10.23
CA ALA A 73 8.52 -0.01 10.28
C ALA A 73 7.23 0.42 9.57
N GLU A 74 6.82 1.68 9.70
CA GLU A 74 5.61 2.21 9.03
C GLU A 74 5.74 2.27 7.52
N ALA A 75 6.90 2.67 7.00
CA ALA A 75 7.17 2.73 5.57
C ALA A 75 7.29 1.32 4.97
N ILE A 76 7.91 0.38 5.70
CA ILE A 76 7.95 -1.04 5.31
C ILE A 76 6.52 -1.59 5.26
N GLU A 77 5.70 -1.30 6.27
CA GLU A 77 4.30 -1.72 6.31
C GLU A 77 3.50 -1.17 5.11
N ALA A 78 3.67 0.12 4.76
CA ALA A 78 3.02 0.71 3.59
C ALA A 78 3.43 0.00 2.28
N LYS A 79 4.70 -0.38 2.13
CA LYS A 79 5.16 -1.19 1.00
C LYS A 79 4.49 -2.56 0.96
N LEU A 80 4.37 -3.24 2.11
CA LEU A 80 3.74 -4.55 2.21
C LEU A 80 2.25 -4.50 1.85
N TRP A 81 1.50 -3.51 2.35
CA TRP A 81 0.10 -3.32 1.96
C TRP A 81 -0.06 -3.03 0.46
N THR A 82 0.84 -2.24 -0.11
CA THR A 82 0.85 -1.95 -1.56
C THR A 82 1.10 -3.22 -2.38
N GLY A 83 2.08 -4.04 -2.00
CA GLY A 83 2.34 -5.32 -2.66
C GLY A 83 1.21 -6.34 -2.48
N LEU A 84 0.57 -6.34 -1.31
CA LEU A 84 -0.53 -7.24 -1.00
C LEU A 84 -1.75 -7.00 -1.90
N TYR A 85 -2.08 -5.74 -2.18
CA TYR A 85 -3.15 -5.37 -3.12
C TYR A 85 -2.96 -6.03 -4.50
N HIS A 86 -1.73 -6.04 -5.01
CA HIS A 86 -1.40 -6.67 -6.29
C HIS A 86 -1.30 -8.20 -6.23
N THR A 87 -1.21 -8.78 -5.04
CA THR A 87 -1.11 -10.24 -4.84
C THR A 87 -2.48 -10.90 -4.70
N ILE A 88 -3.44 -10.22 -4.07
CA ILE A 88 -4.78 -10.78 -3.84
C ILE A 88 -5.61 -10.85 -5.14
N GLY A 89 -5.22 -10.11 -6.18
CA GLY A 89 -5.41 -10.48 -7.60
C GLY A 89 -6.84 -10.66 -8.13
N SER A 90 -7.87 -10.63 -7.29
CA SER A 90 -9.26 -10.77 -7.73
C SER A 90 -10.02 -9.45 -7.52
N PRO A 91 -10.41 -8.77 -8.61
CA PRO A 91 -11.40 -7.69 -8.57
C PRO A 91 -12.69 -8.09 -7.84
N GLU A 92 -12.99 -9.39 -7.76
CA GLU A 92 -14.21 -9.92 -7.14
C GLU A 92 -14.17 -9.90 -5.61
N LEU A 93 -12.98 -9.89 -4.99
CA LEU A 93 -12.84 -9.86 -3.53
C LEU A 93 -12.91 -8.44 -2.95
N HIS A 94 -12.49 -7.41 -3.69
CA HIS A 94 -12.35 -6.05 -3.14
C HIS A 94 -12.88 -4.91 -4.04
N GLY A 95 -13.55 -5.21 -5.16
CA GLY A 95 -14.22 -4.19 -5.97
C GLY A 95 -13.33 -3.06 -6.50
N GLY A 96 -12.00 -3.26 -6.54
CA GLY A 96 -11.03 -2.22 -6.93
C GLY A 96 -10.70 -1.19 -5.85
N GLN A 97 -11.00 -1.45 -4.57
CA GLN A 97 -10.64 -0.57 -3.45
C GLN A 97 -9.20 -0.83 -2.95
N ALA A 98 -8.55 0.21 -2.42
CA ALA A 98 -7.26 0.04 -1.73
C ALA A 98 -7.41 -0.92 -0.55
N LEU A 99 -6.53 -1.92 -0.45
CA LEU A 99 -6.34 -2.63 0.81
C LEU A 99 -5.64 -1.72 1.82
N LEU A 100 -6.25 -1.60 2.99
CA LEU A 100 -5.83 -0.78 4.12
C LEU A 100 -5.64 -1.64 5.37
N ARG A 101 -5.02 -1.05 6.40
CA ARG A 101 -4.89 -1.68 7.73
C ARG A 101 -6.22 -2.21 8.29
N GLY A 102 -7.35 -1.56 7.96
CA GLY A 102 -8.68 -1.96 8.40
C GLY A 102 -9.21 -3.25 7.77
N ASP A 103 -8.62 -3.70 6.65
CA ASP A 103 -9.06 -4.92 5.95
C ASP A 103 -8.45 -6.19 6.55
N LEU A 104 -7.58 -6.06 7.56
CA LEU A 104 -6.87 -7.20 8.14
C LEU A 104 -7.83 -8.25 8.72
N GLU A 105 -8.90 -7.85 9.41
CA GLU A 105 -9.87 -8.79 9.99
C GLU A 105 -10.60 -9.59 8.89
N ALA A 106 -10.93 -8.94 7.77
CA ALA A 106 -11.57 -9.60 6.64
C ALA A 106 -10.63 -10.60 5.97
N LEU A 107 -9.35 -10.27 5.84
CA LEU A 107 -8.33 -11.18 5.31
C LEU A 107 -8.07 -12.35 6.25
N ASP A 108 -8.04 -12.10 7.57
CA ASP A 108 -7.84 -13.14 8.56
C ASP A 108 -8.97 -14.17 8.59
N ALA A 109 -10.21 -13.73 8.37
CA ALA A 109 -11.35 -14.62 8.24
C ALA A 109 -11.24 -15.58 7.05
N MET A 110 -10.45 -15.26 6.02
CA MET A 110 -10.23 -16.13 4.87
C MET A 110 -9.26 -17.29 5.18
N GLY A 111 -8.39 -17.15 6.19
CA GLY A 111 -7.53 -18.21 6.70
C GLY A 111 -6.72 -18.95 5.61
N ASP A 112 -6.87 -20.28 5.55
CA ASP A 112 -6.16 -21.15 4.61
C ASP A 112 -6.65 -21.04 3.15
N ALA A 113 -7.73 -20.30 2.88
CA ALA A 113 -8.13 -19.99 1.51
C ALA A 113 -7.18 -18.98 0.84
N LEU A 114 -6.35 -18.28 1.62
CA LEU A 114 -5.35 -17.35 1.11
C LEU A 114 -4.10 -18.08 0.61
N ASP A 115 -3.60 -17.64 -0.54
CA ASP A 115 -2.34 -18.10 -1.07
C ASP A 115 -1.17 -17.89 -0.08
N MET A 116 -0.14 -18.73 -0.18
CA MET A 116 1.03 -18.68 0.71
C MET A 116 1.73 -17.31 0.69
N HIS A 117 1.78 -16.63 -0.46
CA HIS A 117 2.37 -15.30 -0.57
C HIS A 117 1.61 -14.26 0.25
N VAL A 118 0.28 -14.29 0.19
CA VAL A 118 -0.59 -13.41 0.98
C VAL A 118 -0.39 -13.66 2.47
N ARG A 119 -0.45 -14.91 2.91
CA ARG A 119 -0.24 -15.29 4.32
C ARG A 119 1.14 -14.85 4.83
N SER A 120 2.18 -14.96 4.00
CA SER A 120 3.54 -14.52 4.34
C SER A 120 3.62 -12.99 4.53
N ILE A 121 2.98 -12.21 3.65
CA ILE A 121 2.92 -10.75 3.76
C ILE A 121 2.18 -10.33 5.03
N LEU A 122 1.02 -10.93 5.32
CA LEU A 122 0.26 -10.67 6.55
C LEU A 122 1.06 -11.00 7.81
N SER A 123 1.77 -12.12 7.81
CA SER A 123 2.68 -12.47 8.91
C SER A 123 3.78 -11.42 9.10
N ALA A 124 4.36 -10.90 8.02
CA ALA A 124 5.38 -9.86 8.09
C ALA A 124 4.84 -8.55 8.69
N ILE A 125 3.62 -8.15 8.31
CA ILE A 125 2.95 -6.96 8.88
C ILE A 125 2.76 -7.12 10.40
N ARG A 126 2.31 -8.27 10.86
CA ARG A 126 2.15 -8.55 12.29
C ARG A 126 3.48 -8.53 13.03
N SER A 127 4.53 -9.12 12.46
CA SER A 127 5.88 -9.06 13.04
C SER A 127 6.39 -7.61 13.17
N LEU A 128 6.10 -6.73 12.20
CA LEU A 128 6.42 -5.31 12.33
C LEU A 128 5.65 -4.63 13.47
N TRP A 129 4.39 -5.01 13.70
CA TRP A 129 3.61 -4.51 14.82
C TRP A 129 4.13 -5.00 16.17
N ASP A 130 4.52 -6.27 16.28
CA ASP A 130 5.18 -6.81 17.47
C ASP A 130 6.48 -6.08 17.78
N MET A 131 7.34 -5.91 16.78
CA MET A 131 8.61 -5.18 16.93
C MET A 131 8.41 -3.71 17.30
N GLY A 132 7.32 -3.10 16.82
CA GLY A 132 6.96 -1.71 17.13
C GLY A 132 6.16 -1.53 18.42
N GLY A 133 5.88 -2.60 19.18
CA GLY A 133 5.07 -2.55 20.41
C GLY A 133 3.59 -2.18 20.16
N ARG A 134 3.09 -2.39 18.94
CA ARG A 134 1.69 -2.14 18.56
C ARG A 134 0.74 -3.26 18.96
N ASN A 135 1.28 -4.45 19.23
CA ASN A 135 0.49 -5.58 19.75
C ASN A 135 0.42 -5.49 21.28
N GLY A 136 -0.50 -4.65 21.75
CA GLY A 136 -1.04 -4.70 23.10
C GLY A 136 -2.51 -5.09 23.02
N HIS A 137 -2.78 -6.38 23.27
CA HIS A 137 -4.07 -7.08 23.40
C HIS A 137 -4.54 -7.91 22.21
#